data_AF-A0A380BCP7-F1
#
_entry.id   AF-A0A380BCP7-F1
#
_cell.length_a   1.000
_cell.length_b   1.000
_cell.length_c   1.000
_cell.angle_alpha   90.00
_cell.angle_beta   90.00
_cell.angle_gamma   90.00
#
_symmetry.space_group_name_H-M   'P 1'
#
loop_
_entity.id
_entity.type
_entity.pdbx_description
1 polymer ?
#
loop_
_entity_poly.entity_id
_entity_poly.type
_entity_poly.pdbx_seq_one_letter_code
_entity_poly.pdbx_strand_id
1 'polypeptide(L)'
;MIINKTNKDSAIIRPFLILFLSLSFILTGCAGDVSDSMQNDELAIENENPSQKEEQLHKEEFSPELTVNHKIENNSLLITGKTNLPDETILLVTLLNNKSAEIEKNLTVKNGEFSADAIPIEELKSGEQSIKVSLADNQPEAVVGIIGDSRELLVGDYVDANKQLTTSAKIDVPSERAPPSDVQGIKTKVTRVVDGDTFIVHLDGKEERVRLILVDTPETKHPQMGVQPFGPEASAFTTEQLEGKEITLEVGVQERDRYGRILAYAWIGDKLFNQTLLEKGLARVAVYPPNTKYLDDFNAAQNTAKKKAIGIWSIEDYVSDKGFNGQPVTTTSTTKKNTDNHIVAAPKTNHETTNKPKVESKPITETQQVKKVDTQPKQVQKAEPEKTGECNIKGSSSGIYHVPGSTYYERTTNPARWFCSVEEAQNAGFRAPKR
;
A
#
# COMPACT_ATOMS: atom_id res chain seq x y z
N MET A 1 11.18 1.93 55.58
CA MET A 1 12.61 2.32 55.65
C MET A 1 13.13 2.20 54.23
N ILE A 2 13.43 3.24 53.46
CA ILE A 2 13.92 4.57 53.75
C ILE A 2 13.15 5.61 52.91
N ILE A 3 12.91 6.73 53.56
CA ILE A 3 12.23 7.95 53.11
C ILE A 3 13.26 8.83 52.39
N ASN A 4 12.88 9.56 51.34
CA ASN A 4 13.47 10.88 51.11
C ASN A 4 12.49 11.88 50.51
N LYS A 5 12.64 13.10 50.99
CA LYS A 5 11.69 14.21 51.09
C LYS A 5 12.10 15.36 50.14
N THR A 6 11.10 15.99 49.50
CA THR A 6 10.90 17.45 49.29
C THR A 6 11.97 18.36 48.65
N ASN A 7 11.57 19.10 47.60
CA ASN A 7 11.48 20.58 47.53
C ASN A 7 10.69 20.97 46.25
N LYS A 8 9.55 21.68 46.25
CA LYS A 8 9.19 23.06 46.62
C LYS A 8 9.46 24.12 45.52
N ASP A 9 8.35 24.69 45.05
CA ASP A 9 8.08 26.03 44.48
C ASP A 9 8.96 26.64 43.36
N SER A 10 8.31 26.96 42.23
CA SER A 10 8.51 28.24 41.54
C SER A 10 7.30 28.62 40.68
N ALA A 11 6.54 29.59 41.20
CA ALA A 11 5.55 30.37 40.46
C ALA A 11 6.26 31.36 39.54
N ILE A 12 5.76 31.54 38.31
CA ILE A 12 6.06 32.71 37.47
C ILE A 12 4.74 33.41 37.16
N ILE A 13 4.57 34.53 37.85
CA ILE A 13 3.59 35.59 37.65
C ILE A 13 4.23 36.59 36.65
N ARG A 14 3.48 37.16 35.70
CA ARG A 14 3.34 38.62 35.48
C ARG A 14 2.67 39.03 34.12
N PRO A 15 2.13 40.28 34.03
CA PRO A 15 0.84 40.63 33.42
C PRO A 15 0.94 41.72 32.33
N PHE A 16 -0.19 42.13 31.73
CA PHE A 16 -0.49 43.47 31.14
C PHE A 16 -2.02 43.47 30.88
N LEU A 17 -2.93 44.22 31.53
CA LEU A 17 -3.12 45.67 31.73
C LEU A 17 -3.06 46.50 30.44
N ILE A 18 -4.19 47.06 29.98
CA ILE A 18 -4.45 48.53 29.86
C ILE A 18 -5.62 48.87 28.88
N LEU A 19 -6.53 49.69 29.42
CA LEU A 19 -7.41 50.75 28.87
C LEU A 19 -8.53 50.51 27.83
N PHE A 20 -9.72 50.90 28.29
CA PHE A 20 -10.78 51.61 27.58
C PHE A 20 -10.28 52.83 26.78
N LEU A 21 -10.86 53.07 25.59
CA LEU A 21 -11.14 54.43 25.12
C LEU A 21 -12.43 54.44 24.28
N SER A 22 -13.37 55.29 24.72
CA SER A 22 -14.58 55.72 24.04
C SER A 22 -14.28 56.52 22.77
N LEU A 23 -15.09 56.38 21.73
CA LEU A 23 -15.26 57.44 20.73
C LEU A 23 -16.71 57.52 20.25
N SER A 24 -17.39 58.57 20.72
CA SER A 24 -18.66 59.07 20.21
C SER A 24 -18.48 59.58 18.77
N PHE A 25 -19.40 59.23 17.88
CA PHE A 25 -19.61 59.97 16.64
C PHE A 25 -20.85 60.85 16.79
N ILE A 26 -20.60 62.15 16.76
CA ILE A 26 -21.57 63.22 16.64
C ILE A 26 -21.91 63.32 15.14
N LEU A 27 -23.17 63.21 14.77
CA LEU A 27 -23.68 63.78 13.53
C LEU A 27 -24.59 64.97 13.87
N THR A 28 -24.09 66.16 13.58
CA THR A 28 -24.86 67.40 13.52
C THR A 28 -25.33 67.59 12.09
N GLY A 29 -26.64 67.76 11.87
CA GLY A 29 -27.24 68.03 10.58
C GLY A 29 -28.47 68.93 10.72
N CYS A 30 -28.22 70.23 10.57
CA CYS A 30 -29.08 71.38 10.24
C CYS A 30 -30.57 71.43 10.62
N ALA A 31 -30.87 72.50 11.35
CA ALA A 31 -32.18 73.07 11.61
C ALA A 31 -32.87 73.64 10.36
N GLY A 32 -34.20 73.62 10.40
CA GLY A 32 -35.10 74.44 9.59
C GLY A 32 -36.39 74.68 10.38
N ASP A 33 -36.51 75.88 10.96
CA ASP A 33 -37.71 76.44 11.60
C ASP A 33 -38.82 76.70 10.57
N VAL A 34 -40.08 76.38 10.91
CA VAL A 34 -41.24 77.28 10.71
C VAL A 34 -42.32 76.96 11.76
N SER A 35 -42.67 77.98 12.54
CA SER A 35 -43.80 78.06 13.46
C SER A 35 -45.10 78.47 12.75
N ASP A 36 -46.23 77.85 13.07
CA ASP A 36 -47.56 78.49 13.12
C ASP A 36 -48.55 77.56 13.86
N SER A 37 -48.92 77.89 15.09
CA SER A 37 -50.17 78.56 15.51
C SER A 37 -51.30 77.60 15.94
N MET A 38 -51.70 77.85 17.19
CA MET A 38 -52.99 77.66 17.88
C MET A 38 -54.18 77.29 16.97
N GLN A 39 -55.15 76.43 17.36
CA GLN A 39 -56.01 76.56 18.54
C GLN A 39 -56.97 75.34 18.65
N ASN A 40 -57.39 75.04 19.89
CA ASN A 40 -58.68 74.44 20.32
C ASN A 40 -58.92 72.92 20.22
N ASP A 41 -58.80 72.28 21.38
CA ASP A 41 -59.85 71.54 22.11
C ASP A 41 -60.93 70.80 21.30
N GLU A 42 -60.85 69.47 21.26
CA GLU A 42 -62.04 68.62 21.48
C GLU A 42 -61.68 67.20 21.98
N LEU A 43 -61.93 66.98 23.28
CA LEU A 43 -62.47 65.80 23.95
C LEU A 43 -62.07 64.37 23.49
N ALA A 44 -61.27 63.72 24.35
CA ALA A 44 -61.27 62.31 24.76
C ALA A 44 -61.72 61.22 23.75
N ILE A 45 -60.74 60.48 23.21
CA ILE A 45 -60.92 59.07 22.81
C ILE A 45 -59.74 58.28 23.37
N GLU A 46 -60.08 57.19 24.07
CA GLU A 46 -59.18 56.25 24.70
C GLU A 46 -58.14 55.68 23.71
N ASN A 47 -56.92 55.54 24.20
CA ASN A 47 -55.85 54.81 23.52
C ASN A 47 -56.23 53.32 23.39
N GLU A 48 -56.66 52.91 22.20
CA GLU A 48 -56.42 51.56 21.71
C GLU A 48 -55.55 51.61 20.46
N ASN A 49 -54.24 51.41 20.66
CA ASN A 49 -53.31 51.14 19.57
C ASN A 49 -53.46 49.66 19.18
N PRO A 50 -53.80 49.33 17.91
CA PRO A 50 -54.04 47.97 17.49
C PRO A 50 -52.74 47.15 17.53
N SER A 51 -52.77 46.13 18.39
CA SER A 51 -52.02 44.86 18.34
C SER A 51 -51.08 44.72 17.14
N GLN A 52 -49.78 44.77 17.43
CA GLN A 52 -48.79 44.06 16.64
C GLN A 52 -49.07 42.56 16.78
N LYS A 53 -49.62 41.97 15.73
CA LYS A 53 -49.53 40.52 15.49
C LYS A 53 -48.09 40.25 15.06
N GLU A 54 -47.21 40.00 16.04
CA GLU A 54 -46.06 39.14 15.78
C GLU A 54 -46.62 37.77 15.45
N GLU A 55 -46.47 37.38 14.19
CA GLU A 55 -46.75 36.03 13.71
C GLU A 55 -45.71 35.11 14.39
N GLN A 56 -46.04 34.59 15.57
CA GLN A 56 -45.32 33.48 16.19
C GLN A 56 -45.43 32.29 15.25
N LEU A 57 -44.47 32.18 14.34
CA LEU A 57 -44.25 30.98 13.54
C LEU A 57 -43.86 29.88 14.54
N HIS A 58 -44.84 29.08 14.94
CA HIS A 58 -44.60 27.87 15.72
C HIS A 58 -43.68 26.97 14.90
N LYS A 59 -42.38 27.01 15.21
CA LYS A 59 -41.44 26.00 14.73
C LYS A 59 -41.86 24.68 15.40
N GLU A 60 -42.39 23.76 14.61
CA GLU A 60 -42.82 22.45 15.10
C GLU A 60 -41.59 21.60 15.47
N GLU A 61 -41.68 20.90 16.61
CA GLU A 61 -40.64 19.95 17.02
C GLU A 61 -40.60 18.76 16.04
N PHE A 62 -39.39 18.30 15.73
CA PHE A 62 -39.14 17.19 14.81
C PHE A 62 -38.52 16.01 15.58
N SER A 63 -39.19 14.85 15.53
CA SER A 63 -38.70 13.62 16.16
C SER A 63 -38.06 12.71 15.11
N PRO A 64 -36.73 12.65 14.99
CA PRO A 64 -36.07 11.82 14.01
C PRO A 64 -36.17 10.33 14.38
N GLU A 65 -36.37 9.49 13.38
CA GLU A 65 -36.17 8.05 13.45
C GLU A 65 -34.90 7.71 12.67
N LEU A 66 -34.05 6.85 13.22
CA LEU A 66 -32.78 6.49 12.58
C LEU A 66 -32.43 5.03 12.85
N THR A 67 -32.35 4.25 11.78
CA THR A 67 -31.90 2.85 11.82
C THR A 67 -30.63 2.71 11.00
N VAL A 68 -29.68 1.95 11.53
CA VAL A 68 -28.43 1.61 10.83
C VAL A 68 -28.30 0.09 10.77
N ASN A 69 -28.06 -0.41 9.57
CA ASN A 69 -27.81 -1.80 9.26
C ASN A 69 -26.39 -1.92 8.68
N HIS A 70 -25.76 -3.05 8.91
CA HIS A 70 -24.46 -3.33 8.36
C HIS A 70 -24.35 -4.79 7.92
N LYS A 71 -23.51 -5.03 6.93
CA LYS A 71 -23.23 -6.37 6.43
C LYS A 71 -21.81 -6.43 5.89
N ILE A 72 -21.08 -7.50 6.21
CA ILE A 72 -19.81 -7.80 5.56
C ILE A 72 -20.08 -8.85 4.48
N GLU A 73 -19.86 -8.48 3.23
CA GLU A 73 -19.93 -9.39 2.09
C GLU A 73 -18.82 -9.04 1.09
N ASN A 74 -18.28 -10.06 0.42
CA ASN A 74 -17.24 -9.89 -0.59
C ASN A 74 -16.08 -9.00 -0.11
N ASN A 75 -15.61 -9.24 1.12
CA ASN A 75 -14.50 -8.51 1.73
C ASN A 75 -14.75 -6.98 1.89
N SER A 76 -16.02 -6.56 1.89
CA SER A 76 -16.42 -5.17 2.04
C SER A 76 -17.51 -5.02 3.09
N LEU A 77 -17.40 -3.95 3.86
CA LEU A 77 -18.44 -3.49 4.76
C LEU A 77 -19.43 -2.62 3.98
N LEU A 78 -20.68 -3.05 3.98
CA LEU A 78 -21.84 -2.30 3.50
C LEU A 78 -22.57 -1.69 4.70
N ILE A 79 -22.80 -0.39 4.67
CA ILE A 79 -23.56 0.35 5.70
C ILE A 79 -24.77 0.97 5.02
N THR A 80 -25.96 0.63 5.51
CA THR A 80 -27.23 1.15 5.01
C THR A 80 -28.12 1.56 6.18
N GLY A 81 -29.16 2.34 5.92
CA GLY A 81 -30.09 2.71 6.96
C GLY A 81 -31.32 3.44 6.44
N LYS A 82 -32.27 3.64 7.35
CA LYS A 82 -33.51 4.37 7.10
C LYS A 82 -33.68 5.49 8.11
N THR A 83 -34.30 6.57 7.68
CA THR A 83 -34.62 7.72 8.50
C THR A 83 -35.84 8.47 7.96
N ASN A 84 -36.53 9.20 8.84
CA ASN A 84 -37.56 10.16 8.45
C ASN A 84 -37.01 11.59 8.23
N LEU A 85 -35.69 11.80 8.36
CA LEU A 85 -35.07 13.09 8.10
C LEU A 85 -35.35 13.57 6.66
N PRO A 86 -35.40 14.89 6.42
CA PRO A 86 -35.61 15.43 5.08
C PRO A 86 -34.59 14.90 4.08
N ASP A 87 -35.01 14.73 2.83
CA ASP A 87 -34.08 14.46 1.74
C ASP A 87 -33.00 15.56 1.66
N GLU A 88 -31.83 15.17 1.15
CA GLU A 88 -30.62 16.00 1.13
C GLU A 88 -29.96 16.23 2.51
N THR A 89 -30.53 15.69 3.60
CA THR A 89 -29.84 15.70 4.91
C THR A 89 -28.49 14.99 4.82
N ILE A 90 -27.45 15.62 5.35
CA ILE A 90 -26.08 15.09 5.36
C ILE A 90 -25.83 14.39 6.69
N LEU A 91 -25.64 13.08 6.65
CA LEU A 91 -25.26 12.26 7.78
C LEU A 91 -23.74 12.03 7.78
N LEU A 92 -23.11 12.16 8.94
CA LEU A 92 -21.73 11.73 9.16
C LEU A 92 -21.75 10.31 9.72
N VAL A 93 -21.18 9.37 8.97
CA VAL A 93 -20.91 8.01 9.45
C VAL A 93 -19.46 7.92 9.89
N THR A 94 -19.27 7.59 11.17
CA THR A 94 -17.96 7.40 11.78
C THR A 94 -17.79 5.94 12.20
N LEU A 95 -16.75 5.27 11.69
CA LEU A 95 -16.32 3.97 12.17
C LEU A 95 -15.31 4.15 13.30
N LEU A 96 -15.59 3.57 14.46
CA LEU A 96 -14.82 3.72 15.69
C LEU A 96 -14.25 2.37 16.11
N ASN A 97 -12.94 2.33 16.40
CA ASN A 97 -12.32 1.22 17.12
C ASN A 97 -12.12 1.62 18.61
N ASN A 98 -11.57 0.70 19.41
CA ASN A 98 -11.26 0.91 20.83
C ASN A 98 -10.23 2.03 21.15
N LYS A 99 -9.67 2.72 20.16
CA LYS A 99 -8.60 3.71 20.29
C LYS A 99 -8.87 5.05 19.58
N SER A 100 -9.71 5.10 18.53
CA SER A 100 -10.07 6.34 17.80
C SER A 100 -11.06 6.05 16.66
N ALA A 101 -11.57 7.11 16.02
CA ALA A 101 -12.19 7.02 14.70
C ALA A 101 -11.17 6.48 13.67
N GLU A 102 -11.63 5.58 12.80
CA GLU A 102 -10.87 5.02 11.68
C GLU A 102 -11.26 5.69 10.36
N ILE A 103 -12.56 5.85 10.13
CA ILE A 103 -13.11 6.31 8.86
C ILE A 103 -14.30 7.23 9.14
N GLU A 104 -14.38 8.31 8.38
CA GLU A 104 -15.50 9.26 8.36
C GLU A 104 -16.02 9.42 6.93
N LYS A 105 -17.32 9.28 6.73
CA LYS A 105 -17.99 9.48 5.43
C LYS A 105 -19.25 10.31 5.60
N ASN A 106 -19.42 11.32 4.76
CA ASN A 106 -20.68 12.05 4.62
C ASN A 106 -21.59 11.30 3.65
N LEU A 107 -22.82 11.02 4.08
CA LEU A 107 -23.87 10.38 3.30
C LEU A 107 -25.06 11.32 3.16
N THR A 108 -25.75 11.26 2.03
CA THR A 108 -26.94 12.06 1.78
C THR A 108 -28.19 11.19 1.87
N VAL A 109 -29.18 11.64 2.63
CA VAL A 109 -30.50 11.00 2.72
C VAL A 109 -31.26 11.21 1.41
N LYS A 110 -31.81 10.12 0.87
CA LYS A 110 -32.67 10.13 -0.32
C LYS A 110 -33.83 9.16 -0.15
N ASN A 111 -35.06 9.65 -0.30
CA ASN A 111 -36.29 8.89 -0.11
C ASN A 111 -36.32 8.16 1.26
N GLY A 112 -35.83 8.82 2.31
CA GLY A 112 -35.75 8.25 3.67
C GLY A 112 -34.72 7.13 3.86
N GLU A 113 -33.81 6.94 2.90
CA GLU A 113 -32.73 5.95 2.99
C GLU A 113 -31.35 6.60 2.85
N PHE A 114 -30.33 5.94 3.39
CA PHE A 114 -28.92 6.30 3.18
C PHE A 114 -28.06 5.05 3.05
N SER A 115 -26.98 5.15 2.27
CA SER A 115 -26.01 4.07 2.06
C SER A 115 -24.63 4.64 1.83
N ALA A 116 -23.60 3.99 2.39
CA ALA A 116 -22.21 4.28 2.08
C ALA A 116 -21.74 3.49 0.86
N ASP A 117 -20.75 4.02 0.14
CA ASP A 117 -19.94 3.20 -0.76
C ASP A 117 -19.27 2.07 0.02
N ALA A 118 -19.16 0.90 -0.60
CA ALA A 118 -18.50 -0.28 -0.05
C ALA A 118 -17.13 0.08 0.52
N ILE A 119 -16.92 -0.23 1.81
CA ILE A 119 -15.66 0.03 2.51
C ILE A 119 -14.88 -1.29 2.53
N PRO A 120 -13.72 -1.40 1.84
CA PRO A 120 -12.90 -2.60 1.91
C PRO A 120 -12.54 -2.92 3.36
N ILE A 121 -12.74 -4.16 3.82
CA ILE A 121 -12.35 -4.53 5.19
C ILE A 121 -10.82 -4.52 5.40
N GLU A 122 -10.07 -4.34 4.31
CA GLU A 122 -8.64 -3.96 4.25
C GLU A 122 -8.31 -2.68 5.01
N GLU A 123 -9.22 -1.71 4.94
CA GLU A 123 -9.07 -0.39 5.55
C GLU A 123 -9.45 -0.41 7.05
N LEU A 124 -10.08 -1.49 7.51
CA LEU A 124 -10.59 -1.65 8.86
C LEU A 124 -9.66 -2.50 9.71
N LYS A 125 -9.52 -2.16 11.00
CA LYS A 125 -8.87 -3.06 11.96
C LYS A 125 -9.81 -4.22 12.33
N SER A 126 -9.26 -5.42 12.43
CA SER A 126 -10.00 -6.58 12.93
C SER A 126 -10.49 -6.40 14.37
N GLY A 127 -11.62 -7.03 14.69
CA GLY A 127 -12.26 -7.05 16.00
C GLY A 127 -13.51 -6.17 16.07
N GLU A 128 -14.03 -5.99 17.30
CA GLU A 128 -15.24 -5.20 17.54
C GLU A 128 -15.00 -3.71 17.23
N GLN A 129 -15.86 -3.18 16.38
CA GLN A 129 -15.96 -1.76 16.06
C GLN A 129 -17.39 -1.27 16.24
N SER A 130 -17.55 0.05 16.32
CA SER A 130 -18.86 0.70 16.36
C SER A 130 -19.03 1.62 15.15
N ILE A 131 -20.14 1.47 14.45
CA ILE A 131 -20.62 2.42 13.45
C ILE A 131 -21.44 3.44 14.21
N LYS A 132 -20.98 4.69 14.25
CA LYS A 132 -21.76 5.84 14.74
C LYS A 132 -22.30 6.60 13.54
N VAL A 133 -23.59 6.89 13.52
CA VAL A 133 -24.21 7.79 12.54
C VAL A 133 -24.67 9.03 13.28
N SER A 134 -24.29 10.20 12.81
CA SER A 134 -24.70 11.49 13.35
C SER A 134 -25.10 12.48 12.26
N LEU A 135 -25.69 13.60 12.62
CA LEU A 135 -25.84 14.73 11.68
C LEU A 135 -24.47 15.37 11.43
N ALA A 136 -24.16 15.68 10.18
CA ALA A 136 -23.01 16.52 9.86
C ALA A 136 -23.25 17.97 10.35
N ASP A 137 -22.17 18.72 10.56
CA ASP A 137 -22.22 20.12 10.99
C ASP A 137 -22.71 21.08 9.92
N ASN A 138 -22.44 20.77 8.65
CA ASN A 138 -22.94 21.55 7.54
C ASN A 138 -24.15 20.85 6.91
N GLN A 139 -25.30 21.52 6.89
CA GLN A 139 -26.55 21.03 6.32
C GLN A 139 -27.05 22.00 5.23
N PRO A 140 -27.74 21.52 4.18
CA PRO A 140 -28.38 22.40 3.22
C PRO A 140 -29.43 23.30 3.86
N GLU A 141 -29.61 24.52 3.36
CA GLU A 141 -30.56 25.51 3.90
C GLU A 141 -32.00 24.96 4.02
N ALA A 142 -32.43 24.15 3.04
CA ALA A 142 -33.75 23.53 3.05
C ALA A 142 -33.93 22.55 4.24
N VAL A 143 -32.86 21.84 4.62
CA VAL A 143 -32.86 20.94 5.78
C VAL A 143 -32.84 21.76 7.07
N VAL A 144 -32.00 22.80 7.12
CA VAL A 144 -31.87 23.71 8.26
C VAL A 144 -33.22 24.37 8.61
N GLY A 145 -34.01 24.76 7.62
CA GLY A 145 -35.35 25.31 7.84
C GLY A 145 -36.33 24.35 8.54
N ILE A 146 -36.07 23.04 8.49
CA ILE A 146 -36.91 21.99 9.10
C ILE A 146 -36.36 21.58 10.47
N ILE A 147 -35.05 21.38 10.61
CA ILE A 147 -34.45 20.87 11.86
C ILE A 147 -33.91 21.97 12.79
N GLY A 148 -33.86 23.22 12.31
CA GLY A 148 -33.31 24.38 13.02
C GLY A 148 -31.82 24.61 12.76
N ASP A 149 -31.37 25.87 12.82
CA ASP A 149 -29.98 26.30 12.60
C ASP A 149 -28.99 25.65 13.57
N SER A 150 -29.43 25.43 14.81
CA SER A 150 -28.66 24.79 15.88
C SER A 150 -29.26 23.44 16.26
N ARG A 151 -30.05 22.83 15.36
CA ARG A 151 -30.76 21.56 15.61
C ARG A 151 -31.75 21.66 16.77
N GLU A 152 -32.18 22.86 17.11
CA GLU A 152 -32.99 23.15 18.29
C GLU A 152 -34.38 22.48 18.25
N LEU A 153 -34.86 22.17 17.04
CA LEU A 153 -36.15 21.54 16.81
C LEU A 153 -36.12 20.01 16.96
N LEU A 154 -34.93 19.41 17.06
CA LEU A 154 -34.81 17.97 17.25
C LEU A 154 -35.23 17.56 18.67
N VAL A 155 -36.09 16.55 18.76
CA VAL A 155 -36.55 15.93 20.02
C VAL A 155 -36.62 14.41 19.88
N GLY A 156 -36.82 13.67 20.98
CA GLY A 156 -37.03 12.21 20.93
C GLY A 156 -35.77 11.37 21.19
N ASP A 157 -35.92 10.06 21.04
CA ASP A 157 -35.00 9.05 21.60
C ASP A 157 -33.59 9.05 21.00
N TYR A 158 -33.43 9.54 19.78
CA TYR A 158 -32.13 9.60 19.09
C TYR A 158 -31.39 10.92 19.31
N VAL A 159 -32.01 11.87 20.02
CA VAL A 159 -31.49 13.22 20.26
C VAL A 159 -30.95 13.31 21.67
N ASP A 160 -29.66 13.59 21.82
CA ASP A 160 -29.02 13.71 23.13
C ASP A 160 -29.31 15.06 23.82
N ALA A 161 -28.82 15.21 25.05
CA ALA A 161 -29.01 16.42 25.85
C ALA A 161 -28.39 17.69 25.22
N ASN A 162 -27.48 17.54 24.26
CA ASN A 162 -26.85 18.63 23.51
C ASN A 162 -27.48 18.81 22.12
N LYS A 163 -28.67 18.24 21.88
CA LYS A 163 -29.37 18.27 20.58
C LYS A 163 -28.58 17.62 19.44
N GLN A 164 -27.69 16.67 19.75
CA GLN A 164 -27.04 15.87 18.73
C GLN A 164 -27.86 14.62 18.41
N LEU A 165 -28.07 14.38 17.12
CA LEU A 165 -28.63 13.14 16.63
C LEU A 165 -27.54 12.09 16.54
N THR A 166 -27.69 10.95 17.23
CA THR A 166 -26.76 9.82 17.09
C THR A 166 -27.46 8.47 17.16
N THR A 167 -26.99 7.50 16.38
CA THR A 167 -27.26 6.08 16.58
C THR A 167 -25.98 5.28 16.45
N SER A 168 -25.96 4.06 16.98
CA SER A 168 -24.82 3.18 16.82
C SER A 168 -25.20 1.72 16.57
N ALA A 169 -24.36 1.03 15.80
CA ALA A 169 -24.37 -0.42 15.66
C ALA A 169 -22.97 -0.97 15.89
N LYS A 170 -22.90 -2.14 16.54
CA LYS A 170 -21.65 -2.89 16.67
C LYS A 170 -21.43 -3.76 15.45
N ILE A 171 -20.20 -3.82 14.99
CA ILE A 171 -19.77 -4.72 13.93
C ILE A 171 -18.52 -5.48 14.39
N ASP A 172 -18.47 -6.77 14.13
CA ASP A 172 -17.27 -7.58 14.33
C ASP A 172 -16.54 -7.72 12.99
N VAL A 173 -15.40 -7.05 12.85
CA VAL A 173 -14.58 -7.13 11.64
C VAL A 173 -13.72 -8.39 11.75
N PRO A 174 -13.86 -9.38 10.85
CA PRO A 174 -13.19 -10.65 11.02
C PRO A 174 -11.67 -10.48 10.90
N SER A 175 -10.93 -11.14 11.81
CA SER A 175 -9.46 -11.21 11.77
C SER A 175 -8.96 -12.02 10.57
N GLU A 176 -9.72 -13.03 10.15
CA GLU A 176 -9.47 -13.82 8.96
C GLU A 176 -10.50 -13.49 7.88
N ARG A 177 -10.01 -13.00 6.75
CA ARG A 177 -10.84 -12.64 5.61
C ARG A 177 -11.12 -13.87 4.78
N ALA A 178 -12.24 -13.93 4.08
CA ALA A 178 -12.50 -15.04 3.15
C ALA A 178 -11.89 -14.74 1.77
N PRO A 179 -11.54 -15.76 0.98
CA PRO A 179 -11.24 -15.55 -0.43
C PRO A 179 -12.39 -14.82 -1.16
N PRO A 180 -12.12 -14.13 -2.29
CA PRO A 180 -13.17 -13.58 -3.15
C PRO A 180 -14.26 -14.61 -3.47
N SER A 181 -15.53 -14.18 -3.54
CA SER A 181 -16.67 -15.10 -3.64
C SER A 181 -16.75 -15.89 -4.95
N ASP A 182 -16.03 -15.45 -5.98
CA ASP A 182 -15.87 -16.16 -7.25
C ASP A 182 -14.80 -17.27 -7.19
N VAL A 183 -14.01 -17.33 -6.12
CA VAL A 183 -13.02 -18.39 -5.89
C VAL A 183 -13.72 -19.66 -5.38
N GLN A 184 -13.84 -20.65 -6.27
CA GLN A 184 -14.24 -22.00 -5.90
C GLN A 184 -13.00 -22.81 -5.53
N GLY A 185 -12.70 -22.91 -4.23
CA GLY A 185 -11.50 -23.59 -3.75
C GLY A 185 -11.77 -24.60 -2.63
N ILE A 186 -10.80 -25.49 -2.44
CA ILE A 186 -10.81 -26.55 -1.44
C ILE A 186 -10.11 -26.03 -0.18
N LYS A 187 -10.83 -25.95 0.94
CA LYS A 187 -10.23 -25.61 2.23
C LYS A 187 -9.38 -26.78 2.73
N THR A 188 -8.15 -26.50 3.15
CA THR A 188 -7.22 -27.52 3.65
C THR A 188 -6.18 -26.91 4.57
N LYS A 189 -5.47 -27.78 5.29
CA LYS A 189 -4.36 -27.40 6.17
C LYS A 189 -3.04 -27.78 5.53
N VAL A 190 -2.10 -26.83 5.53
CA VAL A 190 -0.72 -27.09 5.11
C VAL A 190 0.00 -27.85 6.20
N THR A 191 0.46 -29.06 5.89
CA THR A 191 1.15 -29.93 6.85
C THR A 191 2.65 -29.67 6.87
N ARG A 192 3.24 -29.36 5.72
CA ARG A 192 4.69 -29.16 5.59
C ARG A 192 5.04 -28.35 4.35
N VAL A 193 5.99 -27.44 4.47
CA VAL A 193 6.57 -26.73 3.32
C VAL A 193 7.80 -27.49 2.80
N VAL A 194 7.93 -27.61 1.48
CA VAL A 194 9.07 -28.28 0.82
C VAL A 194 10.11 -27.26 0.40
N ASP A 195 9.66 -26.20 -0.27
CA ASP A 195 10.45 -25.06 -0.75
C ASP A 195 9.51 -23.84 -0.96
N GLY A 196 9.97 -22.79 -1.64
CA GLY A 196 9.24 -21.53 -1.77
C GLY A 196 7.96 -21.60 -2.62
N ASP A 197 7.77 -22.63 -3.43
CA ASP A 197 6.59 -22.77 -4.30
C ASP A 197 5.93 -24.15 -4.26
N THR A 198 6.47 -25.05 -3.44
CA THR A 198 5.95 -26.40 -3.21
C THR A 198 5.72 -26.66 -1.73
N PHE A 199 4.53 -27.13 -1.39
CA PHE A 199 4.16 -27.56 -0.03
C PHE A 199 3.28 -28.81 -0.07
N ILE A 200 2.96 -29.34 1.11
CA ILE A 200 2.16 -30.54 1.32
C ILE A 200 0.93 -30.17 2.13
N VAL A 201 -0.21 -30.70 1.72
CA VAL A 201 -1.49 -30.58 2.39
C VAL A 201 -2.05 -31.95 2.72
N HIS A 202 -2.99 -31.99 3.66
CA HIS A 202 -3.79 -33.18 3.91
C HIS A 202 -5.14 -33.04 3.20
N LEU A 203 -5.38 -33.87 2.18
CA LEU A 203 -6.64 -33.90 1.42
C LEU A 203 -7.13 -35.35 1.34
N ASP A 204 -8.42 -35.56 1.62
CA ASP A 204 -9.09 -36.86 1.55
C ASP A 204 -8.33 -38.01 2.23
N GLY A 205 -7.76 -37.73 3.41
CA GLY A 205 -7.02 -38.73 4.20
C GLY A 205 -5.59 -39.00 3.71
N LYS A 206 -5.07 -38.24 2.73
CA LYS A 206 -3.76 -38.44 2.11
C LYS A 206 -2.92 -37.16 2.14
N GLU A 207 -1.60 -37.32 2.15
CA GLU A 207 -0.68 -36.21 1.88
C GLU A 207 -0.58 -35.97 0.39
N GLU A 208 -0.85 -34.74 -0.03
CA GLU A 208 -0.80 -34.31 -1.43
C GLU A 208 0.21 -33.17 -1.57
N ARG A 209 1.06 -33.24 -2.59
CA ARG A 209 2.01 -32.16 -2.92
C ARG A 209 1.32 -31.14 -3.81
N VAL A 210 1.42 -29.87 -3.43
CA VAL A 210 0.90 -28.73 -4.21
C VAL A 210 2.08 -27.95 -4.79
N ARG A 211 2.00 -27.63 -6.08
CA ARG A 211 2.90 -26.69 -6.77
C ARG A 211 2.12 -25.44 -7.12
N LEU A 212 2.59 -24.30 -6.64
CA LEU A 212 1.96 -23.02 -6.91
C LEU A 212 2.03 -22.68 -8.41
N ILE A 213 0.89 -22.32 -8.99
CA ILE A 213 0.80 -21.94 -10.40
C ILE A 213 1.38 -20.52 -10.60
N LEU A 214 1.97 -20.30 -11.77
CA LEU A 214 2.48 -19.01 -12.27
C LEU A 214 3.67 -18.43 -11.51
N VAL A 215 4.17 -19.09 -10.47
CA VAL A 215 5.32 -18.62 -9.70
C VAL A 215 6.45 -19.64 -9.71
N ASP A 216 7.69 -19.17 -9.71
CA ASP A 216 8.89 -20.01 -9.64
C ASP A 216 9.90 -19.35 -8.70
N THR A 217 10.28 -20.08 -7.66
CA THR A 217 11.19 -19.62 -6.62
C THR A 217 12.61 -20.15 -6.85
N PRO A 218 13.66 -19.44 -6.39
CA PRO A 218 15.01 -19.98 -6.46
C PRO A 218 15.12 -21.28 -5.66
N GLU A 219 15.77 -22.26 -6.26
CA GLU A 219 15.89 -23.61 -5.71
C GLU A 219 16.88 -23.67 -4.54
N THR A 220 16.48 -24.31 -3.44
CA THR A 220 17.37 -24.57 -2.30
C THR A 220 18.28 -25.78 -2.51
N LYS A 221 17.93 -26.66 -3.46
CA LYS A 221 18.63 -27.91 -3.74
C LYS A 221 18.81 -28.12 -5.25
N HIS A 222 19.29 -27.11 -5.96
CA HIS A 222 19.50 -27.22 -7.40
C HIS A 222 20.62 -28.24 -7.70
N PRO A 223 20.39 -29.27 -8.54
CA PRO A 223 21.36 -30.36 -8.76
C PRO A 223 22.76 -29.91 -9.21
N GLN A 224 22.84 -28.80 -9.92
CA GLN A 224 24.11 -28.26 -10.46
C GLN A 224 24.61 -27.01 -9.73
N MET A 225 23.72 -26.26 -9.08
CA MET A 225 24.02 -24.91 -8.57
C MET A 225 23.98 -24.84 -7.04
N GLY A 226 23.55 -25.91 -6.36
CA GLY A 226 23.37 -25.92 -4.91
C GLY A 226 22.24 -24.99 -4.48
N VAL A 227 22.49 -24.19 -3.44
CA VAL A 227 21.54 -23.22 -2.90
C VAL A 227 21.59 -21.96 -3.76
N GLN A 228 20.48 -21.62 -4.42
CA GLN A 228 20.37 -20.39 -5.19
C GLN A 228 20.10 -19.17 -4.29
N PRO A 229 20.64 -17.96 -4.60
CA PRO A 229 20.31 -16.74 -3.89
C PRO A 229 18.79 -16.51 -3.74
N PHE A 230 18.34 -16.10 -2.55
CA PHE A 230 16.92 -15.97 -2.18
C PHE A 230 16.11 -17.27 -2.08
N GLY A 231 16.70 -18.43 -2.36
CA GLY A 231 16.01 -19.72 -2.21
C GLY A 231 15.65 -20.03 -0.75
N PRO A 232 16.60 -19.97 0.20
CA PRO A 232 16.30 -20.12 1.62
C PRO A 232 15.28 -19.11 2.14
N GLU A 233 15.36 -17.86 1.68
CA GLU A 233 14.46 -16.78 2.05
C GLU A 233 13.03 -17.03 1.53
N ALA A 234 12.88 -17.49 0.28
CA ALA A 234 11.59 -17.87 -0.28
C ALA A 234 10.98 -19.07 0.46
N SER A 235 11.79 -20.08 0.79
CA SER A 235 11.35 -21.24 1.56
C SER A 235 10.93 -20.84 2.98
N ALA A 236 11.74 -20.02 3.67
CA ALA A 236 11.45 -19.59 5.04
C ALA A 236 10.18 -18.72 5.10
N PHE A 237 10.01 -17.81 4.14
CA PHE A 237 8.79 -17.01 4.02
C PHE A 237 7.56 -17.90 3.79
N THR A 238 7.67 -18.91 2.94
CA THR A 238 6.57 -19.85 2.70
C THR A 238 6.24 -20.68 3.94
N THR A 239 7.25 -21.17 4.66
CA THR A 239 7.06 -21.85 5.94
C THR A 239 6.35 -20.95 6.95
N GLU A 240 6.81 -19.72 7.14
CA GLU A 240 6.20 -18.75 8.06
C GLU A 240 4.74 -18.43 7.68
N GLN A 241 4.47 -18.28 6.38
CA GLN A 241 3.15 -17.87 5.90
C GLN A 241 2.15 -19.03 5.83
N LEU A 242 2.59 -20.26 5.56
CA LEU A 242 1.69 -21.38 5.26
C LEU A 242 1.71 -22.51 6.27
N GLU A 243 2.87 -22.88 6.83
CA GLU A 243 2.99 -24.14 7.57
C GLU A 243 2.09 -24.17 8.80
N GLY A 244 1.27 -25.22 8.92
CA GLY A 244 0.32 -25.38 10.00
C GLY A 244 -0.93 -24.51 9.90
N LYS A 245 -1.09 -23.68 8.86
CA LYS A 245 -2.25 -22.81 8.67
C LYS A 245 -3.29 -23.43 7.74
N GLU A 246 -4.53 -22.98 7.89
CA GLU A 246 -5.61 -23.28 6.96
C GLU A 246 -5.54 -22.31 5.77
N ILE A 247 -5.72 -22.86 4.58
CA ILE A 247 -5.74 -22.13 3.31
C ILE A 247 -6.88 -22.63 2.43
N THR A 248 -7.19 -21.86 1.39
CA THR A 248 -8.08 -22.32 0.32
C THR A 248 -7.26 -22.54 -0.94
N LEU A 249 -7.32 -23.76 -1.50
CA LEU A 249 -6.68 -24.10 -2.76
C LEU A 249 -7.65 -23.94 -3.91
N GLU A 250 -7.36 -23.01 -4.81
CA GLU A 250 -8.05 -22.90 -6.09
C GLU A 250 -7.28 -23.69 -7.15
N VAL A 251 -7.81 -24.85 -7.52
CA VAL A 251 -7.15 -25.76 -8.46
C VAL A 251 -7.20 -25.19 -9.88
N GLY A 252 -6.08 -25.27 -10.60
CA GLY A 252 -6.02 -24.80 -11.99
C GLY A 252 -6.85 -25.65 -12.95
N VAL A 253 -7.07 -25.13 -14.16
CA VAL A 253 -7.72 -25.85 -15.28
C VAL A 253 -7.02 -27.19 -15.54
N GLN A 254 -5.69 -27.19 -15.55
CA GLN A 254 -4.91 -28.40 -15.44
C GLN A 254 -4.63 -28.65 -13.96
N GLU A 255 -5.21 -29.71 -13.42
CA GLU A 255 -5.19 -30.00 -11.98
C GLU A 255 -3.85 -30.53 -11.48
N ARG A 256 -3.11 -31.28 -12.32
CA ARG A 256 -1.84 -31.90 -11.93
C ARG A 256 -0.77 -31.76 -13.00
N ASP A 257 0.48 -31.68 -12.53
CA ASP A 257 1.64 -31.75 -13.41
C ASP A 257 2.09 -33.20 -13.67
N ARG A 258 3.12 -33.34 -14.52
CA ARG A 258 3.73 -34.64 -14.87
C ARG A 258 4.35 -35.40 -13.70
N TYR A 259 4.58 -34.73 -12.56
CA TYR A 259 5.14 -35.32 -11.34
C TYR A 259 4.03 -35.68 -10.34
N GLY A 260 2.76 -35.48 -10.71
CA GLY A 260 1.60 -35.77 -9.90
C GLY A 260 1.31 -34.70 -8.83
N ARG A 261 1.98 -33.54 -8.85
CA ARG A 261 1.69 -32.44 -7.92
C ARG A 261 0.40 -31.75 -8.32
N ILE A 262 -0.44 -31.40 -7.35
CA ILE A 262 -1.62 -30.54 -7.57
C ILE A 262 -1.14 -29.15 -7.98
N LEU A 263 -1.68 -28.62 -9.06
CA LEU A 263 -1.45 -27.26 -9.52
C LEU A 263 -2.56 -26.37 -8.97
N ALA A 264 -2.22 -25.47 -8.06
CA ALA A 264 -3.19 -24.57 -7.45
C ALA A 264 -2.67 -23.16 -7.20
N TYR A 265 -3.61 -22.23 -7.06
CA TYR A 265 -3.42 -20.95 -6.40
C TYR A 265 -3.77 -21.09 -4.91
N ALA A 266 -2.96 -20.53 -4.02
CA ALA A 266 -3.16 -20.63 -2.58
C ALA A 266 -3.65 -19.31 -1.99
N TRP A 267 -4.82 -19.36 -1.36
CA TRP A 267 -5.46 -18.23 -0.70
C TRP A 267 -5.31 -18.34 0.82
N ILE A 268 -4.70 -17.32 1.43
CA ILE A 268 -4.66 -17.10 2.89
C ILE A 268 -5.71 -16.04 3.19
N GLY A 269 -6.92 -16.49 3.46
CA GLY A 269 -8.07 -15.62 3.48
C GLY A 269 -8.30 -14.93 2.13
N ASP A 270 -8.32 -13.60 2.10
CA ASP A 270 -8.46 -12.79 0.87
C ASP A 270 -7.14 -12.57 0.11
N LYS A 271 -6.00 -13.03 0.66
CA LYS A 271 -4.68 -12.81 0.06
C LYS A 271 -4.26 -13.99 -0.78
N LEU A 272 -3.97 -13.70 -2.05
CA LEU A 272 -3.39 -14.67 -2.97
C LEU A 272 -1.88 -14.80 -2.74
N PHE A 273 -1.47 -15.88 -2.06
CA PHE A 273 -0.09 -16.08 -1.63
C PHE A 273 0.91 -16.11 -2.80
N ASN A 274 0.50 -16.65 -3.95
CA ASN A 274 1.28 -16.62 -5.19
C ASN A 274 1.69 -15.19 -5.56
N GLN A 275 0.75 -14.25 -5.53
CA GLN A 275 1.03 -12.83 -5.81
C GLN A 275 1.94 -12.22 -4.75
N THR A 276 1.72 -12.56 -3.47
CA THR A 276 2.56 -12.09 -2.36
C THR A 276 4.03 -12.47 -2.55
N LEU A 277 4.34 -13.68 -3.04
CA LEU A 277 5.71 -14.10 -3.36
C LEU A 277 6.36 -13.18 -4.42
N LEU A 278 5.60 -12.77 -5.45
CA LEU A 278 6.08 -11.87 -6.50
C LEU A 278 6.31 -10.45 -5.97
N GLU A 279 5.40 -9.94 -5.15
CA GLU A 279 5.51 -8.62 -4.53
C GLU A 279 6.72 -8.50 -3.59
N LYS A 280 7.04 -9.60 -2.87
CA LYS A 280 8.24 -9.70 -2.04
C LYS A 280 9.52 -9.97 -2.85
N GLY A 281 9.42 -10.11 -4.17
CA GLY A 281 10.56 -10.44 -5.02
C GLY A 281 11.20 -11.77 -4.66
N LEU A 282 10.42 -12.74 -4.16
CA LEU A 282 10.91 -14.07 -3.79
C LEU A 282 10.64 -15.11 -4.89
N ALA A 283 9.79 -14.77 -5.86
CA ALA A 283 9.50 -15.58 -7.03
C ALA A 283 9.54 -14.73 -8.30
N ARG A 284 9.68 -15.40 -9.44
CA ARG A 284 9.40 -14.87 -10.77
C ARG A 284 8.09 -15.46 -11.31
N VAL A 285 7.52 -14.83 -12.32
CA VAL A 285 6.41 -15.39 -13.10
C VAL A 285 6.94 -16.52 -13.99
N ALA A 286 6.26 -17.67 -13.96
CA ALA A 286 6.56 -18.83 -14.80
C ALA A 286 5.28 -19.42 -15.41
N VAL A 287 5.11 -19.23 -16.71
CA VAL A 287 3.86 -19.53 -17.41
C VAL A 287 3.87 -20.95 -17.98
N TYR A 288 2.90 -21.77 -17.53
CA TYR A 288 2.64 -23.11 -18.05
C TYR A 288 1.14 -23.21 -18.41
N PRO A 289 0.76 -22.99 -19.69
CA PRO A 289 -0.64 -23.11 -20.12
C PRO A 289 -1.20 -24.51 -19.84
N PRO A 290 -2.52 -24.65 -19.55
CA PRO A 290 -3.57 -23.63 -19.68
C PRO A 290 -3.76 -22.73 -18.44
N ASN A 291 -2.97 -22.91 -17.38
CA ASN A 291 -3.22 -22.24 -16.10
C ASN A 291 -2.70 -20.79 -16.10
N THR A 292 -3.50 -19.84 -16.59
CA THR A 292 -3.11 -18.43 -16.77
C THR A 292 -4.05 -17.42 -16.11
N LYS A 293 -4.95 -17.85 -15.21
CA LYS A 293 -6.05 -17.02 -14.65
C LYS A 293 -5.58 -15.66 -14.11
N TYR A 294 -4.49 -15.65 -13.34
CA TYR A 294 -3.96 -14.44 -12.67
C TYR A 294 -2.70 -13.86 -13.35
N LEU A 295 -2.46 -14.18 -14.61
CA LEU A 295 -1.20 -13.83 -15.29
C LEU A 295 -0.95 -12.31 -15.36
N ASP A 296 -1.98 -11.53 -15.65
CA ASP A 296 -1.85 -10.08 -15.79
C ASP A 296 -1.50 -9.40 -14.45
N ASP A 297 -2.21 -9.77 -13.39
CA ASP A 297 -1.95 -9.28 -12.03
C ASP A 297 -0.54 -9.67 -11.54
N PHE A 298 -0.11 -10.90 -11.83
CA PHE A 298 1.20 -11.40 -11.43
C PHE A 298 2.32 -10.70 -12.19
N ASN A 299 2.12 -10.41 -13.48
CA ASN A 299 3.05 -9.58 -14.24
C ASN A 299 3.14 -8.17 -13.69
N ALA A 300 2.02 -7.56 -13.29
CA ALA A 300 2.01 -6.23 -12.67
C ALA A 300 2.78 -6.21 -11.33
N ALA A 301 2.53 -7.20 -10.46
CA ALA A 301 3.25 -7.39 -9.19
C ALA A 301 4.76 -7.57 -9.42
N GLN A 302 5.15 -8.49 -10.32
CA GLN A 302 6.54 -8.72 -10.68
C GLN A 302 7.21 -7.45 -11.22
N ASN A 303 6.56 -6.73 -12.14
CA ASN A 303 7.11 -5.50 -12.72
C ASN A 303 7.34 -4.42 -11.67
N THR A 304 6.47 -4.34 -10.66
CA THR A 304 6.64 -3.45 -9.52
C THR A 304 7.86 -3.84 -8.67
N ALA A 305 8.01 -5.13 -8.36
CA ALA A 305 9.17 -5.65 -7.63
C ALA A 305 10.48 -5.45 -8.41
N LYS A 306 10.46 -5.65 -9.74
CA LYS A 306 11.59 -5.43 -10.64
C LYS A 306 12.03 -3.97 -10.66
N LYS A 307 11.08 -3.03 -10.83
CA LYS A 307 11.35 -1.57 -10.80
C LYS A 307 11.95 -1.12 -9.46
N LYS A 308 11.49 -1.69 -8.36
CA LYS A 308 11.97 -1.41 -7.00
C LYS A 308 13.19 -2.26 -6.59
N ALA A 309 13.65 -3.15 -7.47
CA ALA A 309 14.75 -4.07 -7.23
C ALA A 309 14.63 -4.89 -5.93
N ILE A 310 13.45 -5.43 -5.67
CA ILE A 310 13.16 -6.21 -4.46
C ILE A 310 13.63 -7.67 -4.65
N GLY A 311 14.24 -8.26 -3.61
CA GLY A 311 14.57 -9.69 -3.56
C GLY A 311 15.43 -10.15 -4.73
N ILE A 312 15.00 -11.17 -5.49
CA ILE A 312 15.70 -11.70 -6.67
C ILE A 312 16.05 -10.62 -7.70
N TRP A 313 15.27 -9.54 -7.79
CA TRP A 313 15.51 -8.43 -8.73
C TRP A 313 16.62 -7.49 -8.27
N SER A 314 17.09 -7.66 -7.03
CA SER A 314 18.22 -6.92 -6.49
C SER A 314 19.55 -7.37 -7.11
N ILE A 315 19.65 -8.60 -7.62
CA ILE A 315 20.86 -9.10 -8.27
C ILE A 315 20.70 -8.93 -9.77
N GLU A 316 21.61 -8.18 -10.38
CA GLU A 316 21.62 -7.96 -11.83
C GLU A 316 21.84 -9.28 -12.58
N ASP A 317 21.12 -9.48 -13.70
CA ASP A 317 21.16 -10.69 -14.54
C ASP A 317 20.80 -12.00 -13.83
N TYR A 318 20.35 -11.96 -12.57
CA TYR A 318 20.05 -13.17 -11.81
C TYR A 318 18.82 -13.90 -12.32
N VAL A 319 17.78 -13.16 -12.70
CA VAL A 319 16.52 -13.73 -13.19
C VAL A 319 16.46 -13.66 -14.71
N SER A 320 16.02 -14.75 -15.35
CA SER A 320 15.81 -14.85 -16.79
C SER A 320 14.51 -15.60 -17.11
N ASP A 321 14.10 -15.58 -18.38
CA ASP A 321 12.93 -16.34 -18.86
C ASP A 321 13.05 -17.85 -18.60
N LYS A 322 14.28 -18.35 -18.49
CA LYS A 322 14.60 -19.77 -18.26
C LYS A 322 14.79 -20.14 -16.78
N GLY A 323 14.63 -19.19 -15.85
CA GLY A 323 14.92 -19.40 -14.42
C GLY A 323 16.06 -18.52 -13.91
N PHE A 324 16.83 -19.03 -12.96
CA PHE A 324 17.84 -18.28 -12.22
C PHE A 324 19.26 -18.59 -12.69
N ASN A 325 20.04 -17.55 -12.96
CA ASN A 325 21.44 -17.63 -13.36
C ASN A 325 22.32 -17.66 -12.12
N GLY A 326 22.95 -18.79 -11.80
CA GLY A 326 23.86 -18.85 -10.67
C GLY A 326 25.25 -18.34 -11.03
N GLN A 327 25.53 -17.09 -10.68
CA GLN A 327 26.89 -16.71 -10.30
C GLN A 327 26.91 -16.68 -8.77
N PRO A 328 27.89 -17.33 -8.11
CA PRO A 328 28.11 -17.09 -6.70
C PRO A 328 28.46 -15.62 -6.54
N VAL A 329 27.54 -14.84 -5.96
CA VAL A 329 27.87 -13.49 -5.52
C VAL A 329 28.91 -13.67 -4.44
N THR A 330 30.16 -13.31 -4.74
CA THR A 330 31.19 -13.16 -3.73
C THR A 330 30.74 -12.03 -2.81
N THR A 331 30.07 -12.37 -1.72
CA THR A 331 29.77 -11.42 -0.65
C THR A 331 31.11 -10.99 -0.07
N THR A 332 31.63 -9.86 -0.53
CA THR A 332 32.78 -9.20 0.09
C THR A 332 32.29 -8.68 1.43
N SER A 333 32.26 -9.55 2.44
CA SER A 333 32.19 -9.16 3.83
C SER A 333 33.46 -8.37 4.15
N THR A 334 33.34 -7.04 4.21
CA THR A 334 34.33 -6.14 4.79
C THR A 334 34.41 -6.39 6.28
N THR A 335 35.15 -7.42 6.68
CA THR A 335 35.61 -7.56 8.06
C THR A 335 36.82 -6.64 8.24
N LYS A 336 36.65 -5.58 9.03
CA LYS A 336 37.76 -4.76 9.54
C LYS A 336 38.78 -5.70 10.19
N LYS A 337 40.02 -5.67 9.68
CA LYS A 337 41.20 -6.18 10.38
C LYS A 337 41.27 -5.53 11.76
N ASN A 338 41.18 -6.33 12.81
CA ASN A 338 41.89 -6.06 14.05
C ASN A 338 42.93 -7.17 14.23
N THR A 339 44.18 -6.75 14.16
CA THR A 339 45.36 -7.49 14.58
C THR A 339 45.27 -7.76 16.07
N ASP A 340 45.44 -9.02 16.49
CA ASP A 340 46.42 -9.35 17.52
C ASP A 340 46.76 -10.85 17.53
N ASN A 341 48.04 -11.10 17.73
CA ASN A 341 48.72 -12.39 17.69
C ASN A 341 48.32 -13.29 18.86
N HIS A 342 48.17 -14.59 18.61
CA HIS A 342 48.70 -15.58 19.53
C HIS A 342 49.10 -16.88 18.82
N ILE A 343 50.37 -17.22 18.99
CA ILE A 343 51.10 -18.40 18.51
C ILE A 343 50.79 -19.58 19.42
N VAL A 344 50.41 -20.76 18.88
CA VAL A 344 50.90 -22.10 19.32
C VAL A 344 50.83 -23.10 18.15
N ALA A 345 51.81 -23.99 18.11
CA ALA A 345 52.28 -24.86 17.04
C ALA A 345 51.46 -26.14 16.71
N ALA A 346 51.53 -26.53 15.42
CA ALA A 346 51.85 -27.84 14.78
C ALA A 346 51.95 -29.14 15.65
N PRO A 347 51.70 -30.37 15.10
CA PRO A 347 52.30 -30.82 13.83
C PRO A 347 51.51 -31.74 12.86
N LYS A 348 52.16 -31.84 11.69
CA LYS A 348 51.91 -32.52 10.41
C LYS A 348 51.63 -34.03 10.48
N THR A 349 50.99 -34.55 9.43
CA THR A 349 51.49 -35.75 8.71
C THR A 349 50.96 -35.80 7.27
N ASN A 350 51.80 -36.37 6.40
CA ASN A 350 51.77 -36.34 4.93
C ASN A 350 50.80 -37.37 4.32
N HIS A 351 50.39 -37.15 3.06
CA HIS A 351 50.50 -38.18 2.03
C HIS A 351 50.53 -37.57 0.61
N GLU A 352 51.65 -37.82 -0.07
CA GLU A 352 51.95 -37.74 -1.50
C GLU A 352 51.31 -38.99 -2.16
N THR A 353 50.75 -39.00 -3.38
CA THR A 353 51.50 -39.16 -4.65
C THR A 353 50.56 -39.21 -5.88
N THR A 354 50.99 -38.50 -6.94
CA THR A 354 51.02 -38.85 -8.39
C THR A 354 49.81 -39.46 -9.13
N ASN A 355 49.35 -38.81 -10.22
CA ASN A 355 49.82 -39.06 -11.60
C ASN A 355 49.02 -38.28 -12.68
N LYS A 356 49.76 -37.77 -13.67
CA LYS A 356 49.33 -37.21 -14.97
C LYS A 356 49.63 -38.27 -16.06
N PRO A 357 49.01 -38.26 -17.27
CA PRO A 357 49.56 -37.51 -18.42
C PRO A 357 48.47 -36.91 -19.36
N LYS A 358 48.48 -35.61 -19.69
CA LYS A 358 48.95 -34.95 -20.95
C LYS A 358 48.78 -35.76 -22.26
N VAL A 359 47.92 -35.27 -23.16
CA VAL A 359 48.06 -35.39 -24.62
C VAL A 359 47.94 -33.99 -25.24
N GLU A 360 48.71 -33.78 -26.28
CA GLU A 360 49.14 -32.51 -26.88
C GLU A 360 48.82 -32.57 -28.38
N SER A 361 48.29 -31.49 -28.97
CA SER A 361 48.36 -31.26 -30.42
C SER A 361 48.14 -29.78 -30.76
N LYS A 362 49.15 -29.21 -31.43
CA LYS A 362 49.22 -27.95 -32.21
C LYS A 362 49.70 -28.37 -33.62
N PRO A 363 49.89 -27.47 -34.62
CA PRO A 363 49.12 -26.30 -35.05
C PRO A 363 48.91 -26.30 -36.59
N ILE A 364 48.17 -25.34 -37.16
CA ILE A 364 48.32 -24.93 -38.58
C ILE A 364 48.22 -23.39 -38.66
N THR A 365 49.10 -22.80 -39.48
CA THR A 365 49.32 -21.37 -39.73
C THR A 365 48.89 -21.03 -41.18
N GLU A 366 48.66 -19.72 -41.43
CA GLU A 366 48.77 -18.95 -42.70
C GLU A 366 47.47 -18.51 -43.39
N THR A 367 47.32 -17.35 -44.07
CA THR A 367 47.95 -15.99 -44.13
C THR A 367 47.14 -15.18 -45.18
N GLN A 368 46.71 -13.93 -44.88
CA GLN A 368 46.48 -12.76 -45.80
C GLN A 368 45.44 -12.89 -46.97
N GLN A 369 44.83 -11.87 -47.60
CA GLN A 369 45.07 -10.42 -47.78
C GLN A 369 43.81 -9.71 -48.42
N VAL A 370 43.50 -8.51 -47.92
CA VAL A 370 43.02 -7.24 -48.53
C VAL A 370 42.39 -7.19 -49.94
N LYS A 371 41.24 -6.47 -50.08
CA LYS A 371 40.94 -5.54 -51.20
C LYS A 371 40.06 -4.36 -50.75
N LYS A 372 40.51 -3.13 -51.07
CA LYS A 372 39.83 -1.82 -50.99
C LYS A 372 39.27 -1.48 -52.38
N VAL A 373 38.08 -0.89 -52.48
CA VAL A 373 37.67 0.04 -53.56
C VAL A 373 36.68 1.07 -52.99
N ASP A 374 36.97 2.34 -53.26
CA ASP A 374 36.19 3.55 -52.92
C ASP A 374 34.98 3.77 -53.84
N THR A 375 33.86 4.27 -53.29
CA THR A 375 33.10 5.45 -53.77
C THR A 375 31.85 5.71 -52.91
N GLN A 376 31.72 6.95 -52.42
CA GLN A 376 30.56 7.57 -51.73
C GLN A 376 29.73 8.39 -52.76
N PRO A 377 28.56 9.00 -52.43
CA PRO A 377 27.74 8.91 -51.20
C PRO A 377 26.20 8.86 -51.45
N LYS A 378 25.43 8.44 -50.44
CA LYS A 378 24.15 9.12 -50.13
C LYS A 378 23.84 9.06 -48.64
N GLN A 379 23.65 10.25 -48.08
CA GLN A 379 23.49 10.56 -46.66
C GLN A 379 22.17 10.04 -46.10
N VAL A 380 22.23 9.41 -44.92
CA VAL A 380 21.21 9.54 -43.87
C VAL A 380 21.95 9.67 -42.55
N GLN A 381 21.49 10.61 -41.74
CA GLN A 381 22.21 11.36 -40.72
C GLN A 381 22.77 10.49 -39.58
N LYS A 382 24.09 10.57 -39.42
CA LYS A 382 24.83 10.23 -38.22
C LYS A 382 24.60 11.35 -37.21
N ALA A 383 23.97 11.04 -36.08
CA ALA A 383 24.11 11.86 -34.89
C ALA A 383 25.53 11.62 -34.36
N GLU A 384 26.40 12.61 -34.53
CA GLU A 384 27.71 12.64 -33.87
C GLU A 384 27.52 12.79 -32.35
N PRO A 385 28.37 12.17 -31.54
CA PRO A 385 28.21 12.17 -30.09
C PRO A 385 28.64 13.53 -29.54
N GLU A 386 27.78 14.16 -28.74
CA GLU A 386 28.17 15.28 -27.91
C GLU A 386 29.30 14.84 -26.98
N LYS A 387 30.52 15.29 -27.27
CA LYS A 387 31.65 15.26 -26.34
C LYS A 387 31.46 16.36 -25.29
N THR A 388 30.52 16.14 -24.40
CA THR A 388 30.40 16.86 -23.13
C THR A 388 29.83 15.89 -22.12
N GLY A 389 30.69 15.21 -21.35
CA GLY A 389 30.20 14.33 -20.31
C GLY A 389 31.34 13.70 -19.53
N GLU A 390 31.35 13.89 -18.22
CA GLU A 390 32.15 13.10 -17.29
C GLU A 390 32.01 11.60 -17.61
N CYS A 391 33.07 10.82 -17.41
CA CYS A 391 33.06 9.37 -17.64
C CYS A 391 32.22 8.66 -16.58
N ASN A 392 30.91 8.80 -16.71
CA ASN A 392 29.91 8.45 -15.72
C ASN A 392 29.07 7.24 -16.15
N ILE A 393 29.50 6.44 -17.13
CA ILE A 393 28.84 5.18 -17.45
C ILE A 393 29.55 4.07 -16.68
N LYS A 394 28.82 3.34 -15.83
CA LYS A 394 29.34 2.30 -14.96
C LYS A 394 29.28 0.94 -15.63
N GLY A 395 30.40 0.27 -15.81
CA GLY A 395 30.50 -1.13 -16.23
C GLY A 395 30.53 -2.07 -15.04
N SER A 396 29.58 -2.99 -14.93
CA SER A 396 29.56 -4.05 -13.91
C SER A 396 30.53 -5.19 -14.24
N SER A 397 30.87 -6.02 -13.25
CA SER A 397 31.72 -7.20 -13.46
C SER A 397 31.11 -8.27 -14.38
N SER A 398 29.79 -8.24 -14.59
CA SER A 398 29.06 -9.12 -15.52
C SER A 398 29.08 -8.63 -16.97
N GLY A 399 29.82 -7.55 -17.28
CA GLY A 399 29.92 -7.01 -18.64
C GLY A 399 28.69 -6.22 -19.06
N ILE A 400 28.00 -5.57 -18.12
CA ILE A 400 26.86 -4.69 -18.41
C ILE A 400 27.23 -3.24 -18.12
N TYR A 401 26.86 -2.32 -19.02
CA TYR A 401 27.04 -0.89 -18.77
C TYR A 401 25.74 -0.23 -18.30
N HIS A 402 25.87 0.74 -17.40
CA HIS A 402 24.80 1.50 -16.79
C HIS A 402 25.01 2.98 -17.04
N VAL A 403 24.04 3.62 -17.69
CA VAL A 403 24.02 5.07 -17.88
C VAL A 403 23.39 5.75 -16.66
N PRO A 404 23.76 7.00 -16.32
CA PRO A 404 23.11 7.76 -15.26
C PRO A 404 21.58 7.75 -15.40
N GLY A 405 20.88 7.51 -14.29
CA GLY A 405 19.41 7.40 -14.26
C GLY A 405 18.83 6.04 -14.67
N SER A 406 19.64 5.08 -15.13
CA SER A 406 19.17 3.70 -15.35
C SER A 406 18.93 2.97 -14.02
N THR A 407 18.04 1.96 -14.03
CA THR A 407 17.56 1.22 -12.83
C THR A 407 18.68 0.72 -11.92
N TYR A 408 19.81 0.31 -12.49
CA TYR A 408 20.93 -0.29 -11.76
C TYR A 408 22.13 0.65 -11.63
N TYR A 409 22.02 1.90 -12.10
CA TYR A 409 23.13 2.85 -12.10
C TYR A 409 23.64 3.17 -10.70
N GLU A 410 22.76 3.62 -9.80
CA GLU A 410 23.15 3.94 -8.41
C GLU A 410 23.51 2.68 -7.59
N ARG A 411 23.00 1.53 -8.04
CA ARG A 411 23.18 0.24 -7.37
C ARG A 411 24.52 -0.42 -7.71
N THR A 412 25.08 -0.05 -8.86
CA THR A 412 26.45 -0.42 -9.23
C THR A 412 27.40 0.49 -8.45
N THR A 413 27.70 0.11 -7.21
CA THR A 413 28.56 0.90 -6.30
C THR A 413 30.04 0.64 -6.50
N ASN A 414 30.40 -0.54 -7.05
CA ASN A 414 31.78 -0.91 -7.38
C ASN A 414 31.89 -1.29 -8.87
N PRO A 415 31.88 -0.31 -9.79
CA PRO A 415 32.03 -0.57 -11.21
C PRO A 415 33.40 -1.18 -11.51
N ALA A 416 33.39 -2.27 -12.28
CA ALA A 416 34.60 -2.89 -12.80
C ALA A 416 35.34 -1.98 -13.79
N ARG A 417 34.59 -1.10 -14.48
CA ARG A 417 35.14 -0.13 -15.43
C ARG A 417 34.21 1.08 -15.55
N TRP A 418 34.76 2.25 -15.84
CA TRP A 418 33.98 3.44 -16.23
C TRP A 418 34.16 3.72 -17.72
N PHE A 419 33.11 4.23 -18.37
CA PHE A 419 33.10 4.63 -19.77
C PHE A 419 32.62 6.07 -19.92
N CYS A 420 33.09 6.74 -20.94
CA CYS A 420 32.71 8.12 -21.27
C CYS A 420 31.61 8.16 -22.34
N SER A 421 31.31 7.03 -23.00
CA SER A 421 30.15 6.91 -23.89
C SER A 421 29.60 5.48 -23.94
N VAL A 422 28.35 5.34 -24.36
CA VAL A 422 27.72 4.04 -24.61
C VAL A 422 28.46 3.26 -25.69
N GLU A 423 28.91 3.95 -26.75
CA GLU A 423 29.70 3.36 -27.83
C GLU A 423 31.03 2.80 -27.32
N GLU A 424 31.70 3.49 -26.40
CA GLU A 424 32.93 3.00 -25.77
C GLU A 424 32.69 1.73 -24.96
N ALA A 425 31.62 1.70 -24.17
CA ALA A 425 31.24 0.52 -23.40
C ALA A 425 30.96 -0.68 -24.32
N GLN A 426 30.19 -0.47 -25.39
CA GLN A 426 29.87 -1.50 -26.38
C GLN A 426 31.10 -2.02 -27.11
N ASN A 427 32.00 -1.14 -27.54
CA ASN A 427 33.27 -1.51 -28.17
C ASN A 427 34.20 -2.26 -27.21
N ALA A 428 34.09 -2.01 -25.90
CA ALA A 428 34.80 -2.75 -24.86
C ALA A 428 34.15 -4.11 -24.52
N GLY A 429 33.09 -4.50 -25.24
CA GLY A 429 32.38 -5.77 -25.05
C GLY A 429 31.28 -5.73 -23.98
N PHE A 430 30.93 -4.57 -23.46
CA PHE A 430 29.85 -4.43 -22.50
C PHE A 430 28.51 -4.27 -23.23
N ARG A 431 27.46 -4.91 -22.72
CA ARG A 431 26.11 -4.80 -23.29
C ARG A 431 25.20 -3.94 -22.40
N ALA A 432 24.08 -3.50 -22.96
CA ALA A 432 23.02 -2.87 -22.17
C ALA A 432 22.35 -3.91 -21.23
N PRO A 433 21.76 -3.47 -20.10
CA PRO A 433 20.93 -4.34 -19.27
C PRO A 433 19.71 -4.82 -20.04
N LYS A 434 19.30 -6.08 -19.82
CA LYS A 434 18.09 -6.64 -20.44
C LYS A 434 16.84 -6.02 -19.78
N ARG A 435 15.90 -5.57 -20.60
CA ARG A 435 14.65 -4.95 -20.12
C ARG A 435 13.70 -5.92 -19.45
#